data_AF-A0A661ZDU4-F1
#
_entry.id   AF-A0A661ZDU4-F1
#
_cell.length_a   1.000
_cell.length_b   1.000
_cell.length_c   1.000
_cell.angle_alpha   90.00
_cell.angle_beta   90.00
_cell.angle_gamma   90.00
#
_symmetry.space_group_name_H-M   'P 1'
#
loop_
_entity.id
_entity.type
_entity.pdbx_description
1 polymer ?
#
loop_
_entity_poly.entity_id
_entity_poly.type
_entity_poly.pdbx_seq_one_letter_code
_entity_poly.pdbx_strand_id
1 'polypeptide(L)'
;MAHVSKNTVTAQGEHSPNIEKCLDGCKEKCNQILSGILKGGNQDAHEMEASIFKQLMKLGFLLMQLYFANQNKGNYGETIETAQGIAKRGRTSKKSYFSIFGKMKVTRYLYHIGNVSFAPLDIVLNLPVRCYSYFLSEFGNLLNINGAYKNASELLKKFFGVKLSISALETISGESSDRYEDYYDLKNRLPKPESEEDYTVVGFDGKGVPMIKAEAAKIVARQGKGEKKQKKKEALVGVKYGVNANVRTAEEVAANLVYPDNKEDKSETGKPVRAQNIRYIASIEKPKRKVMEEIHEEVKDENFSDKPLVCVMDGALHLWTLFKDVFKDIKNKVLVLDVIHVLEYIWIIAHIKHKEKSDEGKKYVYKKLLLILQGRVASYIMELQREMLSGGWKKTQRDKFLKVITYLKNHKEYMKYDQYLSKGYPIGSGVVESACSHVVKDRMEISGARWGITGSESILKLRAVAKSKDWDEYWEFFTAAQAKNNTFFPDEYKLMNVQQKMFA
;
A
#
# COMPACT_ATOMS: atom_id res chain seq x y z
N MET A 1 -17.86 -38.35 -6.07
CA MET A 1 -16.52 -37.70 -6.04
C MET A 1 -15.57 -38.08 -7.19
N ALA A 2 -15.64 -39.27 -7.82
CA ALA A 2 -14.83 -39.60 -9.01
C ALA A 2 -15.27 -38.94 -10.34
N HIS A 3 -16.44 -38.30 -10.39
CA HIS A 3 -17.01 -37.72 -11.62
C HIS A 3 -16.56 -36.29 -11.96
N VAL A 4 -15.98 -35.55 -11.01
CA VAL A 4 -15.49 -34.18 -11.28
C VAL A 4 -14.01 -34.19 -11.71
N SER A 5 -13.25 -35.25 -11.36
CA SER A 5 -11.80 -35.34 -11.58
C SER A 5 -11.36 -36.21 -12.77
N LYS A 6 -12.28 -36.75 -13.58
CA LYS A 6 -11.96 -37.73 -14.66
C LYS A 6 -12.17 -37.29 -16.10
N ASN A 7 -12.32 -35.99 -16.37
CA ASN A 7 -12.41 -35.49 -17.76
C ASN A 7 -11.22 -34.60 -18.18
N THR A 8 -10.04 -34.86 -17.64
CA THR A 8 -8.78 -34.47 -18.27
C THR A 8 -8.27 -35.64 -19.13
N VAL A 9 -8.67 -35.58 -20.40
CA VAL A 9 -8.05 -36.23 -21.56
C VAL A 9 -7.89 -37.76 -21.49
N THR A 10 -8.79 -38.45 -22.19
CA THR A 10 -8.43 -39.70 -22.88
C THR A 10 -8.68 -39.54 -24.37
N ALA A 11 -7.58 -39.70 -25.11
CA ALA A 11 -7.45 -40.30 -26.45
C ALA A 11 -8.41 -39.86 -27.57
N GLN A 12 -7.81 -39.33 -28.65
CA GLN A 12 -8.26 -39.47 -30.05
C GLN A 12 -9.78 -39.45 -30.26
N GLY A 13 -10.37 -38.26 -30.19
CA GLY A 13 -11.76 -38.03 -30.59
C GLY A 13 -11.85 -36.66 -31.24
N GLU A 14 -12.49 -36.58 -32.39
CA GLU A 14 -12.75 -35.34 -33.14
C GLU A 14 -13.18 -34.22 -32.18
N HIS A 15 -12.51 -33.09 -32.28
CA HIS A 15 -12.86 -31.93 -31.48
C HIS A 15 -14.30 -31.53 -31.81
N SER A 16 -15.06 -31.05 -30.82
CA SER A 16 -16.41 -30.55 -31.14
C SER A 16 -16.30 -29.46 -32.24
N PRO A 17 -17.27 -29.31 -33.16
CA PRO A 17 -17.18 -28.37 -34.27
C PRO A 17 -16.89 -26.91 -33.85
N ASN A 18 -17.27 -26.56 -32.61
CA ASN A 18 -16.98 -25.25 -32.03
C ASN A 18 -15.51 -25.09 -31.60
N ILE A 19 -14.87 -26.15 -31.11
CA ILE A 19 -13.44 -26.15 -30.75
C ILE A 19 -12.60 -26.09 -32.01
N GLU A 20 -12.91 -26.88 -33.04
CA GLU A 20 -12.22 -26.86 -34.33
C GLU A 20 -12.27 -25.47 -34.96
N LYS A 21 -13.46 -24.87 -35.03
CA LYS A 21 -13.63 -23.51 -35.52
C LYS A 21 -12.76 -22.48 -34.77
N CYS A 22 -12.68 -22.58 -33.45
CA CYS A 22 -11.83 -21.69 -32.65
C CYS A 22 -10.33 -21.95 -32.91
N LEU A 23 -9.93 -23.23 -33.03
CA LEU A 23 -8.56 -23.63 -33.29
C LEU A 23 -8.09 -23.18 -34.68
N ASP A 24 -8.91 -23.36 -35.70
CA ASP A 24 -8.62 -22.94 -37.07
C ASP A 24 -8.51 -21.41 -37.15
N GLY A 25 -9.39 -20.67 -36.46
CA GLY A 25 -9.27 -19.23 -36.34
C GLY A 25 -7.95 -18.77 -35.71
N CYS A 26 -7.44 -19.50 -34.71
CA CYS A 26 -6.13 -19.22 -34.11
C CYS A 26 -4.97 -19.48 -35.11
N LYS A 27 -5.00 -20.61 -35.81
CA LYS A 27 -4.00 -20.97 -36.83
C LYS A 27 -3.98 -19.96 -37.97
N GLU A 28 -5.15 -19.60 -38.49
CA GLU A 28 -5.29 -18.60 -39.54
C GLU A 28 -4.72 -17.25 -39.09
N LYS A 29 -5.06 -16.81 -37.87
CA LYS A 29 -4.54 -15.54 -37.34
C LYS A 29 -3.02 -15.56 -37.17
N CYS A 30 -2.44 -16.69 -36.75
CA CYS A 30 -0.98 -16.86 -36.65
C CYS A 30 -0.32 -16.76 -38.03
N ASN A 31 -0.86 -17.47 -39.03
CA ASN A 31 -0.36 -17.40 -40.41
C ASN A 31 -0.48 -15.98 -41.00
N GLN A 32 -1.57 -15.27 -40.71
CA GLN A 32 -1.73 -13.86 -41.10
C GLN A 32 -0.63 -12.98 -40.49
N ILE A 33 -0.28 -13.16 -39.21
CA ILE A 33 0.80 -12.40 -38.55
C ILE A 33 2.13 -12.66 -39.25
N LEU A 34 2.50 -13.92 -39.43
CA LEU A 34 3.76 -14.31 -40.09
C LEU A 34 3.84 -13.76 -41.51
N SER A 35 2.76 -13.90 -42.29
CA SER A 35 2.70 -13.37 -43.65
C SER A 35 2.82 -11.85 -43.72
N GLY A 36 2.28 -11.13 -42.71
CA GLY A 36 2.38 -9.68 -42.61
C GLY A 36 3.80 -9.22 -42.31
N ILE A 37 4.51 -9.94 -41.42
CA ILE A 37 5.91 -9.67 -41.09
C ILE A 37 6.80 -9.87 -42.32
N LEU A 38 6.66 -11.00 -43.02
CA LEU A 38 7.47 -11.32 -44.21
C LEU A 38 7.24 -10.33 -45.37
N LYS A 39 6.07 -9.69 -45.44
CA LYS A 39 5.74 -8.68 -46.46
C LYS A 39 6.14 -7.24 -46.05
N GLY A 40 6.61 -7.04 -44.83
CA GLY A 40 6.83 -5.71 -44.23
C GLY A 40 8.18 -5.06 -44.51
N GLY A 41 8.93 -5.50 -45.52
CA GLY A 41 10.35 -5.16 -45.73
C GLY A 41 10.74 -3.68 -45.85
N ASN A 42 9.76 -2.75 -45.91
CA ASN A 42 9.97 -1.30 -46.02
C ASN A 42 9.22 -0.48 -44.94
N GLN A 43 8.72 -1.10 -43.86
CA GLN A 43 8.10 -0.38 -42.75
C GLN A 43 9.14 0.02 -41.69
N ASP A 44 8.92 1.17 -41.04
CA ASP A 44 9.71 1.56 -39.88
C ASP A 44 9.54 0.55 -38.74
N ALA A 45 10.63 0.21 -38.05
CA ALA A 45 10.64 -0.82 -37.02
C ALA A 45 9.59 -0.60 -35.91
N HIS A 46 9.36 0.66 -35.50
CA HIS A 46 8.38 0.99 -34.47
C HIS A 46 6.92 0.81 -34.94
N GLU A 47 6.64 1.01 -36.24
CA GLU A 47 5.32 0.74 -36.82
C GLU A 47 5.06 -0.76 -36.94
N MET A 48 6.09 -1.53 -37.31
CA MET A 48 6.04 -2.99 -37.32
C MET A 48 5.80 -3.53 -35.91
N GLU A 49 6.51 -3.03 -34.89
CA GLU A 49 6.28 -3.39 -33.48
C GLU A 49 4.84 -3.15 -33.05
N ALA A 50 4.30 -1.95 -33.31
CA ALA A 50 2.92 -1.60 -32.96
C ALA A 50 1.90 -2.48 -33.70
N SER A 51 2.16 -2.82 -34.97
CA SER A 51 1.34 -3.73 -35.77
C SER A 51 1.34 -5.14 -35.18
N ILE A 52 2.52 -5.70 -34.89
CA ILE A 52 2.68 -7.02 -34.26
C ILE A 52 1.92 -7.07 -32.94
N PHE A 53 2.13 -6.10 -32.05
CA PHE A 53 1.46 -6.03 -30.76
C PHE A 53 -0.08 -6.05 -30.90
N LYS A 54 -0.63 -5.22 -31.80
CA LYS A 54 -2.08 -5.18 -32.06
C LYS A 54 -2.61 -6.52 -32.59
N GLN A 55 -1.83 -7.24 -33.40
CA GLN A 55 -2.24 -8.54 -33.91
C GLN A 55 -2.12 -9.65 -32.86
N LEU A 56 -1.11 -9.61 -31.99
CA LEU A 56 -0.97 -10.51 -30.85
C LEU A 56 -2.14 -10.36 -29.88
N MET A 57 -2.62 -9.13 -29.63
CA MET A 57 -3.83 -8.89 -28.83
C MET A 57 -5.07 -9.57 -29.42
N LYS A 58 -5.23 -9.55 -30.75
CA LYS A 58 -6.33 -10.25 -31.44
C LYS A 58 -6.16 -11.77 -31.35
N LEU A 59 -4.95 -12.28 -31.51
CA LEU A 59 -4.65 -13.70 -31.35
C LEU A 59 -4.94 -14.16 -29.91
N GLY A 60 -4.52 -13.40 -28.91
CA GLY A 60 -4.81 -13.66 -27.50
C GLY A 60 -6.31 -13.72 -27.21
N PHE A 61 -7.12 -12.87 -27.85
CA PHE A 61 -8.58 -12.95 -27.75
C PHE A 61 -9.13 -14.28 -28.30
N LEU A 62 -8.66 -14.72 -29.47
CA LEU A 62 -9.06 -16.00 -30.06
C LEU A 62 -8.60 -17.19 -29.20
N LEU A 63 -7.39 -17.14 -28.64
CA LEU A 63 -6.87 -18.16 -27.73
C LEU A 63 -7.71 -18.25 -26.46
N MET A 64 -8.15 -17.11 -25.91
CA MET A 64 -9.08 -17.11 -24.78
C MET A 64 -10.45 -17.70 -25.14
N GLN A 65 -10.95 -17.44 -26.35
CA GLN A 65 -12.19 -18.09 -26.84
C GLN A 65 -12.02 -19.60 -26.98
N LEU A 66 -10.89 -20.06 -27.52
CA LEU A 66 -10.54 -21.48 -27.62
C LEU A 66 -10.46 -22.12 -26.23
N TYR A 67 -9.80 -21.46 -25.28
CA TYR A 67 -9.73 -21.93 -23.89
C TYR A 67 -11.12 -22.18 -23.31
N PHE A 68 -12.06 -21.23 -23.46
CA PHE A 68 -13.45 -21.41 -22.99
C PHE A 68 -14.25 -22.41 -23.83
N ALA A 69 -14.01 -22.52 -25.13
CA ALA A 69 -14.66 -23.50 -26.00
C ALA A 69 -14.26 -24.93 -25.63
N ASN A 70 -13.02 -25.13 -25.16
CA ASN A 70 -12.50 -26.40 -24.67
C ASN A 70 -13.04 -26.80 -23.29
N GLN A 71 -13.73 -25.89 -22.59
CA GLN A 71 -14.37 -26.21 -21.31
C GLN A 71 -15.68 -26.96 -21.56
N ASN A 72 -16.04 -27.88 -20.67
CA ASN A 72 -17.29 -28.63 -20.71
C ASN A 72 -18.56 -27.78 -20.41
N LYS A 73 -18.47 -26.44 -20.39
CA LYS A 73 -19.53 -25.50 -19.98
C LYS A 73 -20.03 -25.72 -18.55
N GLY A 74 -19.29 -26.45 -17.71
CA GLY A 74 -19.76 -26.88 -16.38
C GLY A 74 -20.81 -28.00 -16.45
N ASN A 75 -20.85 -28.77 -17.53
CA ASN A 75 -21.71 -29.94 -17.64
C ASN A 75 -21.07 -31.14 -16.93
N TYR A 76 -21.59 -31.50 -15.77
CA TYR A 76 -21.16 -32.64 -14.95
C TYR A 76 -22.28 -33.68 -14.79
N GLY A 77 -23.22 -33.72 -15.73
CA GLY A 77 -24.37 -34.64 -15.72
C GLY A 77 -25.70 -33.96 -15.37
N GLU A 78 -26.77 -34.76 -15.29
CA GLU A 78 -28.10 -34.26 -14.91
C GLU A 78 -28.18 -33.84 -13.44
N THR A 79 -27.36 -34.45 -12.59
CA THR A 79 -27.26 -34.16 -11.17
C THR A 79 -25.81 -34.12 -10.70
N ILE A 80 -25.50 -33.25 -9.75
CA ILE A 80 -24.21 -33.19 -9.04
C ILE A 80 -24.47 -33.29 -7.54
N GLU A 81 -23.72 -34.13 -6.85
CA GLU A 81 -23.69 -34.15 -5.39
C GLU A 81 -22.83 -33.00 -4.86
N THR A 82 -23.39 -32.20 -3.96
CA THR A 82 -22.76 -30.99 -3.42
C THR A 82 -22.77 -31.05 -1.89
N ALA A 83 -22.00 -30.17 -1.24
CA ALA A 83 -22.02 -30.05 0.23
C ALA A 83 -23.40 -29.64 0.78
N GLN A 84 -24.29 -29.11 -0.07
CA GLN A 84 -25.64 -28.65 0.27
C GLN A 84 -26.74 -29.60 -0.23
N GLY A 85 -26.38 -30.80 -0.69
CA GLY A 85 -27.30 -31.81 -1.24
C GLY A 85 -27.17 -31.99 -2.75
N ILE A 86 -28.17 -32.65 -3.36
CA ILE A 86 -28.14 -32.99 -4.78
C ILE A 86 -28.64 -31.80 -5.62
N ALA A 87 -27.78 -31.29 -6.50
CA ALA A 87 -28.10 -30.22 -7.42
C ALA A 87 -28.53 -30.77 -8.78
N LYS A 88 -29.63 -30.26 -9.35
CA LYS A 88 -30.13 -30.64 -10.69
C LYS A 88 -29.70 -29.64 -11.75
N ARG A 89 -29.24 -30.13 -12.90
CA ARG A 89 -28.85 -29.30 -14.05
C ARG A 89 -30.06 -28.62 -14.66
N GLY A 90 -30.01 -27.30 -14.79
CA GLY A 90 -30.98 -26.46 -15.47
C GLY A 90 -30.49 -25.98 -16.84
N ARG A 91 -31.02 -24.83 -17.27
CA ARG A 91 -30.67 -24.20 -18.54
C ARG A 91 -29.24 -23.64 -18.57
N THR A 92 -28.72 -23.41 -19.77
CA THR A 92 -27.49 -22.63 -19.94
C THR A 92 -27.74 -21.14 -19.70
N SER A 93 -26.72 -20.46 -19.18
CA SER A 93 -26.64 -19.02 -19.00
C SER A 93 -25.36 -18.48 -19.66
N LYS A 94 -25.36 -17.19 -20.03
CA LYS A 94 -24.19 -16.50 -20.61
C LYS A 94 -23.65 -15.47 -19.62
N LYS A 95 -22.43 -15.67 -19.12
CA LYS A 95 -21.70 -14.69 -18.30
C LYS A 95 -20.79 -13.84 -19.16
N SER A 96 -20.71 -12.54 -18.87
CA SER A 96 -19.71 -11.68 -19.50
C SER A 96 -18.36 -11.91 -18.82
N TYR A 97 -17.31 -12.14 -19.59
CA TYR A 97 -15.93 -12.20 -19.13
C TYR A 97 -15.13 -11.15 -19.89
N PHE A 98 -14.51 -10.24 -19.15
CA PHE A 98 -13.76 -9.11 -19.68
C PHE A 98 -12.30 -9.31 -19.29
N SER A 99 -11.53 -9.76 -20.28
CA SER A 99 -10.09 -9.97 -20.15
C SER A 99 -9.32 -8.77 -20.67
N ILE A 100 -7.99 -8.78 -20.47
CA ILE A 100 -7.09 -7.82 -21.11
C ILE A 100 -7.17 -7.87 -22.65
N PHE A 101 -7.55 -9.01 -23.23
CA PHE A 101 -7.72 -9.19 -24.68
C PHE A 101 -9.08 -8.72 -25.21
N GLY A 102 -10.01 -8.37 -24.32
CA GLY A 102 -11.36 -7.94 -24.69
C GLY A 102 -12.47 -8.70 -23.98
N LYS A 103 -13.71 -8.33 -24.33
CA LYS A 103 -14.94 -8.83 -23.71
C LYS A 103 -15.53 -9.97 -24.51
N MET A 104 -15.81 -11.08 -23.84
CA MET A 104 -16.43 -12.28 -24.42
C MET A 104 -17.60 -12.78 -23.56
N LYS A 105 -18.36 -13.73 -24.11
CA LYS A 105 -19.47 -14.41 -23.42
C LYS A 105 -19.07 -15.85 -23.15
N VAL A 106 -19.12 -16.24 -21.88
CA VAL A 106 -18.90 -17.62 -21.42
C VAL A 106 -20.26 -18.28 -21.21
N THR A 107 -20.53 -19.32 -22.00
CA THR A 107 -21.76 -20.13 -21.86
C THR A 107 -21.52 -21.22 -20.82
N ARG A 108 -22.42 -21.34 -19.85
CA ARG A 108 -22.29 -22.25 -18.71
C ARG A 108 -23.64 -22.81 -18.28
N TYR A 109 -23.69 -24.05 -17.80
CA TYR A 109 -24.90 -24.62 -17.19
C TYR A 109 -25.11 -24.06 -15.78
N LEU A 110 -26.39 -23.86 -15.42
CA LEU A 110 -26.81 -23.59 -14.05
C LEU A 110 -27.27 -24.89 -13.39
N TYR A 111 -27.00 -25.05 -12.11
CA TYR A 111 -27.48 -26.13 -11.27
C TYR A 111 -28.30 -25.56 -10.13
N HIS A 112 -29.33 -26.30 -9.72
CA HIS A 112 -30.32 -25.85 -8.76
C HIS A 112 -30.40 -26.80 -7.57
N ILE A 113 -30.39 -26.22 -6.37
CA ILE A 113 -30.70 -26.91 -5.10
C ILE A 113 -31.84 -26.11 -4.46
N GLY A 114 -33.05 -26.65 -4.48
CA GLY A 114 -34.25 -25.90 -4.11
C GLY A 114 -34.35 -24.59 -4.92
N ASN A 115 -34.40 -23.45 -4.22
CA ASN A 115 -34.49 -22.11 -4.83
C ASN A 115 -33.13 -21.47 -5.14
N VAL A 116 -32.03 -22.12 -4.79
CA VAL A 116 -30.67 -21.59 -4.99
C VAL A 116 -30.11 -22.13 -6.30
N SER A 117 -29.40 -21.28 -7.05
CA SER A 117 -28.73 -21.69 -8.28
C SER A 117 -27.26 -21.25 -8.31
N PHE A 118 -26.42 -22.08 -8.90
CA PHE A 118 -24.99 -21.80 -9.09
C PHE A 118 -24.51 -22.33 -10.44
N ALA A 119 -23.33 -21.88 -10.88
CA ALA A 119 -22.69 -22.43 -12.06
C ALA A 119 -21.37 -23.11 -11.68
N PRO A 120 -21.25 -24.44 -11.83
CA PRO A 120 -20.02 -25.17 -11.53
C PRO A 120 -18.79 -24.60 -12.24
N LEU A 121 -18.95 -24.15 -13.49
CA LEU A 121 -17.85 -23.59 -14.28
C LEU A 121 -17.22 -22.34 -13.64
N ASP A 122 -18.03 -21.48 -13.01
CA ASP A 122 -17.50 -20.28 -12.35
C ASP A 122 -16.58 -20.65 -11.19
N ILE A 123 -16.93 -21.72 -10.48
CA ILE A 123 -16.17 -22.17 -9.33
C ILE A 123 -14.87 -22.83 -9.81
N VAL A 124 -14.98 -23.79 -10.74
CA VAL A 124 -13.82 -24.56 -11.23
C VAL A 124 -12.76 -23.64 -11.82
N LEU A 125 -13.18 -22.63 -12.59
CA LEU A 125 -12.26 -21.70 -13.24
C LEU A 125 -11.95 -20.45 -12.41
N ASN A 126 -12.47 -20.36 -11.17
CA ASN A 126 -12.40 -19.17 -10.34
C ASN A 126 -12.77 -17.90 -11.12
N LEU A 127 -13.93 -17.92 -11.80
CA LEU A 127 -14.38 -16.77 -12.56
C LEU A 127 -14.79 -15.64 -11.60
N PRO A 128 -14.42 -14.39 -11.91
CA PRO A 128 -14.72 -13.24 -11.06
C PRO A 128 -16.22 -13.13 -10.81
N VAL A 129 -16.63 -12.63 -9.64
CA VAL A 129 -18.05 -12.40 -9.33
C VAL A 129 -18.68 -11.48 -10.37
N ARG A 130 -18.00 -10.37 -10.70
CA ARG A 130 -18.34 -9.49 -11.83
C ARG A 130 -17.80 -10.05 -13.15
N CYS A 131 -17.47 -9.16 -14.09
CA CYS A 131 -16.99 -9.55 -15.41
C CYS A 131 -15.49 -9.34 -15.60
N TYR A 132 -14.81 -8.53 -14.79
CA TYR A 132 -13.39 -8.21 -14.98
C TYR A 132 -12.52 -9.38 -14.51
N SER A 133 -11.73 -9.95 -15.42
CA SER A 133 -10.79 -11.01 -15.06
C SER A 133 -9.83 -10.51 -13.98
N TYR A 134 -9.40 -11.39 -13.09
CA TYR A 134 -8.42 -11.00 -12.07
C TYR A 134 -7.15 -10.43 -12.70
N PHE A 135 -6.64 -11.02 -13.79
CA PHE A 135 -5.50 -10.44 -14.51
C PHE A 135 -5.73 -8.99 -15.00
N LEU A 136 -6.92 -8.68 -15.53
CA LEU A 136 -7.26 -7.31 -15.94
C LEU A 136 -7.41 -6.39 -14.72
N SER A 137 -8.00 -6.89 -13.64
CA SER A 137 -8.16 -6.17 -12.39
C SER A 137 -6.82 -5.81 -11.77
N GLU A 138 -5.88 -6.75 -11.72
CA GLU A 138 -4.51 -6.55 -11.24
C GLU A 138 -3.78 -5.46 -12.02
N PHE A 139 -3.76 -5.61 -13.35
CA PHE A 139 -3.12 -4.64 -14.24
C PHE A 139 -3.74 -3.25 -14.07
N GLY A 140 -5.08 -3.19 -13.99
CA GLY A 140 -5.81 -1.96 -13.71
C GLY A 140 -5.42 -1.34 -12.38
N ASN A 141 -5.30 -2.13 -11.31
CA ASN A 141 -4.92 -1.62 -10.00
C ASN A 141 -3.49 -1.09 -9.98
N LEU A 142 -2.52 -1.77 -10.59
CA LEU A 142 -1.13 -1.29 -10.68
C LEU A 142 -1.03 0.09 -11.36
N LEU A 143 -1.93 0.38 -12.33
CA LEU A 143 -2.07 1.71 -12.90
C LEU A 143 -2.80 2.68 -11.95
N ASN A 144 -3.93 2.25 -11.38
CA ASN A 144 -4.80 3.07 -10.53
C ASN A 144 -4.10 3.56 -9.26
N ILE A 145 -3.25 2.73 -8.67
CA ILE A 145 -2.52 3.10 -7.47
C ILE A 145 -1.53 4.22 -7.79
N ASN A 146 -0.94 4.28 -8.99
CA ASN A 146 0.12 5.23 -9.34
C ASN A 146 -0.36 6.49 -10.08
N GLY A 147 -1.57 6.52 -10.62
CA GLY A 147 -2.06 7.66 -11.39
C GLY A 147 -3.58 7.83 -11.40
N ALA A 148 -4.05 8.89 -12.07
CA ALA A 148 -5.48 9.13 -12.21
C ALA A 148 -6.18 7.96 -12.93
N TYR A 149 -7.39 7.59 -12.48
CA TYR A 149 -8.21 6.56 -13.13
C TYR A 149 -8.44 6.85 -14.63
N LYS A 150 -8.56 8.13 -15.00
CA LYS A 150 -8.68 8.53 -16.40
C LYS A 150 -7.47 8.09 -17.23
N ASN A 151 -6.25 8.27 -16.72
CA ASN A 151 -5.03 7.86 -17.41
C ASN A 151 -4.97 6.34 -17.55
N ALA A 152 -5.35 5.59 -16.50
CA ALA A 152 -5.42 4.13 -16.57
C ALA A 152 -6.42 3.66 -17.64
N SER A 153 -7.62 4.28 -17.68
CA SER A 153 -8.63 4.02 -18.72
C SER A 153 -8.12 4.33 -20.13
N GLU A 154 -7.42 5.45 -20.31
CA GLU A 154 -6.86 5.86 -21.60
C GLU A 154 -5.72 4.93 -22.07
N LEU A 155 -4.85 4.49 -21.17
CA LEU A 155 -3.79 3.52 -21.46
C LEU A 155 -4.37 2.15 -21.85
N LEU A 156 -5.33 1.64 -21.07
CA LEU A 156 -6.03 0.39 -21.36
C LEU A 156 -6.73 0.43 -22.73
N LYS A 157 -7.35 1.56 -23.06
CA LYS A 157 -7.99 1.77 -24.36
C LYS A 157 -6.94 1.84 -25.49
N LYS A 158 -5.86 2.60 -25.30
CA LYS A 158 -4.84 2.85 -26.33
C LYS A 158 -4.10 1.58 -26.73
N PHE A 159 -3.61 0.81 -25.75
CA PHE A 159 -2.78 -0.35 -26.02
C PHE A 159 -3.60 -1.63 -26.16
N PHE A 160 -4.61 -1.84 -25.32
CA PHE A 160 -5.33 -3.12 -25.27
C PHE A 160 -6.71 -3.08 -25.92
N GLY A 161 -7.19 -1.90 -26.35
CA GLY A 161 -8.55 -1.73 -26.86
C GLY A 161 -9.63 -1.92 -25.77
N VAL A 162 -9.22 -1.99 -24.50
CA VAL A 162 -10.09 -2.26 -23.36
C VAL A 162 -10.65 -0.95 -22.81
N LYS A 163 -11.93 -0.70 -23.07
CA LYS A 163 -12.63 0.51 -22.59
C LYS A 163 -13.28 0.26 -21.22
N LEU A 164 -12.56 0.58 -20.14
CA LEU A 164 -13.12 0.64 -18.78
C LEU A 164 -13.54 2.06 -18.42
N SER A 165 -14.70 2.22 -17.80
CA SER A 165 -15.11 3.50 -17.22
C SER A 165 -14.33 3.78 -15.93
N ILE A 166 -14.28 5.04 -15.50
CA ILE A 166 -13.68 5.41 -14.20
C ILE A 166 -14.37 4.64 -13.07
N SER A 167 -15.70 4.60 -13.07
CA SER A 167 -16.48 3.84 -12.06
C SER A 167 -16.16 2.34 -12.07
N ALA A 168 -15.85 1.74 -13.22
CA ALA A 168 -15.40 0.36 -13.28
C ALA A 168 -14.03 0.18 -12.60
N LEU A 169 -13.09 1.09 -12.83
CA LEU A 169 -11.76 1.06 -12.20
C LEU A 169 -11.84 1.30 -10.68
N GLU A 170 -12.71 2.21 -10.24
CA GLU A 170 -13.01 2.42 -8.82
C GLU A 170 -13.59 1.14 -8.19
N THR A 171 -14.55 0.48 -8.87
CA THR A 171 -15.13 -0.78 -8.40
C THR A 171 -14.07 -1.88 -8.30
N ILE A 172 -13.22 -2.02 -9.33
CA ILE A 172 -12.11 -2.99 -9.33
C ILE A 172 -11.18 -2.73 -8.14
N SER A 173 -10.80 -1.48 -7.90
CA SER A 173 -9.90 -1.11 -6.80
C SER A 173 -10.55 -1.35 -5.43
N GLY A 174 -11.85 -1.06 -5.31
CA GLY A 174 -12.64 -1.37 -4.12
C GLY A 174 -12.62 -2.86 -3.79
N GLU A 175 -13.10 -3.68 -4.71
CA GLU A 175 -13.18 -5.14 -4.52
C GLU A 175 -11.80 -5.77 -4.26
N SER A 176 -10.78 -5.26 -4.94
CA SER A 176 -9.41 -5.73 -4.77
C SER A 176 -8.81 -5.39 -3.42
N SER A 177 -9.36 -4.41 -2.70
CA SER A 177 -8.88 -4.00 -1.37
C SER A 177 -9.60 -4.69 -0.21
N ASP A 178 -10.71 -5.38 -0.47
CA ASP A 178 -11.60 -5.93 0.58
C ASP A 178 -10.92 -6.99 1.45
N ARG A 179 -9.89 -7.66 0.93
CA ARG A 179 -9.13 -8.70 1.64
C ARG A 179 -7.85 -8.20 2.33
N TYR A 180 -7.66 -6.88 2.38
CA TYR A 180 -6.48 -6.27 3.02
C TYR A 180 -6.31 -6.73 4.47
N GLU A 181 -7.37 -6.63 5.29
CA GLU A 181 -7.28 -6.99 6.71
C GLU A 181 -7.04 -8.50 6.87
N ASP A 182 -7.85 -9.32 6.17
CA ASP A 182 -7.73 -10.79 6.20
C ASP A 182 -6.30 -11.27 5.84
N TYR A 183 -5.66 -10.60 4.89
CA TYR A 183 -4.29 -10.90 4.48
C TYR A 183 -3.27 -10.60 5.57
N TYR A 184 -3.30 -9.40 6.16
CA TYR A 184 -2.35 -9.03 7.21
C TYR A 184 -2.61 -9.76 8.52
N ASP A 185 -3.87 -10.07 8.85
CA ASP A 185 -4.22 -10.93 9.97
C ASP A 185 -3.62 -12.33 9.81
N LEU A 186 -3.64 -12.89 8.60
CA LEU A 186 -2.98 -14.17 8.32
C LEU A 186 -1.45 -14.02 8.39
N LYS A 187 -0.89 -13.02 7.71
CA LYS A 187 0.56 -12.78 7.64
C LYS A 187 1.18 -12.59 9.04
N ASN A 188 0.49 -11.90 9.93
CA ASN A 188 0.94 -11.68 11.31
C ASN A 188 0.91 -12.95 12.18
N ARG A 189 0.11 -13.96 11.83
CA ARG A 189 0.09 -15.25 12.54
C ARG A 189 1.17 -16.22 12.07
N LEU A 190 1.77 -15.95 10.92
CA LEU A 190 2.84 -16.79 10.38
C LEU A 190 4.15 -16.47 11.12
N PRO A 191 4.99 -17.48 11.42
CA PRO A 191 6.32 -17.24 11.98
C PRO A 191 7.10 -16.27 11.09
N LYS A 192 7.60 -15.19 11.68
CA LYS A 192 8.46 -14.23 11.00
C LYS A 192 9.91 -14.64 11.17
N PRO A 193 10.76 -14.55 10.14
CA PRO A 193 12.20 -14.75 10.32
C PRO A 193 12.73 -13.72 11.32
N GLU A 194 13.76 -14.11 12.08
CA GLU A 194 14.46 -13.16 12.93
C GLU A 194 15.03 -12.02 12.07
N SER A 195 14.87 -10.77 12.53
CA SER A 195 15.42 -9.61 11.84
C SER A 195 16.95 -9.65 11.92
N GLU A 196 17.61 -9.50 10.78
CA GLU A 196 19.06 -9.36 10.69
C GLU A 196 19.54 -7.96 11.11
N GLU A 197 18.61 -7.01 11.26
CA GLU A 197 18.89 -5.63 11.62
C GLU A 197 19.09 -5.43 13.13
N ASP A 198 19.72 -4.30 13.49
CA ASP A 198 19.97 -4.00 14.89
C ASP A 198 18.72 -3.54 15.65
N TYR A 199 17.81 -2.85 14.97
CA TYR A 199 16.61 -2.30 15.60
C TYR A 199 15.39 -2.42 14.69
N THR A 200 14.27 -2.83 15.28
CA THR A 200 12.93 -2.56 14.74
C THR A 200 12.48 -1.17 15.17
N VAL A 201 12.04 -0.39 14.20
CA VAL A 201 11.63 0.99 14.39
C VAL A 201 10.22 1.18 13.88
N VAL A 202 9.42 1.91 14.66
CA VAL A 202 8.06 2.30 14.29
C VAL A 202 7.91 3.82 14.27
N GLY A 203 7.01 4.32 13.42
CA GLY A 203 6.71 5.74 13.30
C GLY A 203 5.29 5.98 12.80
N PHE A 204 4.73 7.12 13.17
CA PHE A 204 3.35 7.49 12.81
C PHE A 204 3.28 8.97 12.42
N ASP A 205 2.54 9.27 11.36
CA ASP A 205 2.29 10.62 10.86
C ASP A 205 0.92 10.69 10.17
N GLY A 206 0.50 11.88 9.74
CA GLY A 206 -0.73 12.13 9.02
C GLY A 206 -0.55 13.03 7.81
N LYS A 207 -1.29 12.76 6.73
CA LYS A 207 -1.32 13.59 5.53
C LYS A 207 -2.74 13.94 5.14
N GLY A 208 -3.01 15.23 4.92
CA GLY A 208 -4.33 15.70 4.49
C GLY A 208 -4.66 15.31 3.05
N VAL A 209 -5.74 14.54 2.86
CA VAL A 209 -6.28 14.12 1.57
C VAL A 209 -7.43 15.05 1.13
N PRO A 210 -7.36 15.64 -0.08
CA PRO A 210 -8.44 16.44 -0.67
C PRO A 210 -9.77 15.69 -0.81
N MET A 211 -10.83 16.15 -0.16
CA MET A 211 -12.14 15.47 -0.17
C MET A 211 -13.11 16.05 -1.21
N ILE A 212 -14.00 15.21 -1.75
CA ILE A 212 -15.17 15.67 -2.53
C ILE A 212 -16.11 16.52 -1.66
N LYS A 213 -16.89 17.40 -2.28
CA LYS A 213 -17.76 18.35 -1.56
C LYS A 213 -18.72 17.66 -0.59
N ALA A 214 -19.31 16.53 -1.00
CA ALA A 214 -20.24 15.77 -0.18
C ALA A 214 -19.60 15.24 1.12
N GLU A 215 -18.37 14.70 1.04
CA GLU A 215 -17.63 14.21 2.20
C GLU A 215 -17.09 15.37 3.05
N ALA A 216 -16.60 16.43 2.41
CA ALA A 216 -16.16 17.64 3.11
C ALA A 216 -17.30 18.27 3.95
N ALA A 217 -18.55 18.16 3.50
CA ALA A 217 -19.71 18.62 4.27
C ALA A 217 -19.97 17.76 5.52
N LYS A 218 -19.73 16.45 5.47
CA LYS A 218 -19.92 15.51 6.60
C LYS A 218 -18.84 15.63 7.67
N ILE A 219 -17.61 16.00 7.29
CA ILE A 219 -16.50 16.21 8.22
C ILE A 219 -16.79 17.40 9.17
N VAL A 220 -17.63 18.34 8.73
CA VAL A 220 -17.98 19.56 9.49
C VAL A 220 -19.28 19.35 10.26
N ALA A 221 -19.20 18.66 11.39
CA ALA A 221 -20.25 18.64 12.43
C ALA A 221 -19.76 19.38 13.69
N ARG A 222 -19.32 20.63 13.53
CA ARG A 222 -19.29 21.71 14.53
C ARG A 222 -18.43 22.86 13.99
N GLN A 223 -18.99 24.07 13.88
CA GLN A 223 -18.30 25.30 14.29
C GLN A 223 -19.16 26.56 14.22
N GLY A 224 -18.89 27.45 15.16
CA GLY A 224 -19.31 28.86 15.17
C GLY A 224 -18.58 29.70 14.12
N LYS A 225 -18.99 30.98 14.01
CA LYS A 225 -18.55 31.93 12.99
C LYS A 225 -17.02 32.10 12.94
N GLY A 226 -16.39 31.74 11.82
CA GLY A 226 -15.04 32.21 11.47
C GLY A 226 -14.08 31.19 10.85
N GLU A 227 -14.35 29.88 10.94
CA GLU A 227 -13.41 28.87 10.46
C GLU A 227 -13.63 28.48 8.98
N LYS A 228 -12.53 28.40 8.21
CA LYS A 228 -12.55 28.05 6.78
C LYS A 228 -12.96 26.58 6.62
N LYS A 229 -13.88 26.29 5.69
CA LYS A 229 -14.31 24.92 5.33
C LYS A 229 -13.10 23.98 5.19
N GLN A 230 -13.01 22.95 6.04
CA GLN A 230 -11.94 21.95 5.96
C GLN A 230 -12.14 21.08 4.71
N LYS A 231 -11.33 21.34 3.67
CA LYS A 231 -11.40 20.64 2.37
C LYS A 231 -10.58 19.34 2.31
N LYS A 232 -9.93 18.98 3.41
CA LYS A 232 -9.03 17.82 3.52
C LYS A 232 -9.38 16.98 4.75
N LYS A 233 -9.27 15.66 4.64
CA LYS A 233 -9.34 14.72 5.76
C LYS A 233 -7.94 14.13 5.99
N GLU A 234 -7.50 14.01 7.22
CA GLU A 234 -6.21 13.39 7.55
C GLU A 234 -6.28 11.88 7.24
N ALA A 235 -5.38 11.41 6.38
CA ALA A 235 -5.04 10.00 6.25
C ALA A 235 -3.82 9.74 7.14
N LEU A 236 -3.94 8.74 8.00
CA LEU A 236 -2.92 8.36 8.96
C LEU A 236 -2.00 7.33 8.34
N VAL A 237 -0.72 7.45 8.64
CA VAL A 237 0.34 6.59 8.15
C VAL A 237 1.08 5.99 9.34
N GLY A 238 1.27 4.68 9.30
CA GLY A 238 2.14 3.94 10.21
C GLY A 238 3.26 3.28 9.42
N VAL A 239 4.46 3.23 9.98
CA VAL A 239 5.58 2.49 9.40
C VAL A 239 6.21 1.58 10.44
N LYS A 240 6.66 0.40 9.98
CA LYS A 240 7.60 -0.47 10.67
C LYS A 240 8.77 -0.74 9.74
N TYR A 241 9.99 -0.69 10.24
CA TYR A 241 11.19 -1.03 9.46
C TYR A 241 12.32 -1.54 10.34
N GLY A 242 13.20 -2.35 9.76
CA GLY A 242 14.48 -2.72 10.36
C GLY A 242 15.56 -1.71 9.97
N VAL A 243 16.52 -1.46 10.87
CA VAL A 243 17.71 -0.64 10.57
C VAL A 243 18.90 -1.07 11.40
N ASN A 244 20.11 -0.99 10.82
CA ASN A 244 21.37 -1.20 11.55
C ASN A 244 21.72 0.01 12.41
N ALA A 245 22.43 -0.23 13.51
CA ALA A 245 22.88 0.82 14.41
C ALA A 245 23.82 1.79 13.68
N ASN A 246 23.58 3.09 13.83
CA ASN A 246 24.44 4.13 13.27
C ASN A 246 24.94 5.07 14.37
N VAL A 247 26.08 4.72 14.97
CA VAL A 247 26.74 5.52 15.99
C VAL A 247 27.32 6.79 15.37
N ARG A 248 26.96 7.94 15.93
CA ARG A 248 27.36 9.27 15.44
C ARG A 248 27.68 10.18 16.61
N THR A 249 28.50 11.19 16.38
CA THR A 249 28.73 12.25 17.39
C THR A 249 27.66 13.34 17.31
N ALA A 250 27.48 14.09 18.40
CA ALA A 250 26.56 15.21 18.42
C ALA A 250 27.01 16.32 17.44
N GLU A 251 28.32 16.50 17.30
CA GLU A 251 28.98 17.43 16.39
C GLU A 251 28.70 17.08 14.93
N GLU A 252 28.88 15.80 14.56
CA GLU A 252 28.60 15.30 13.21
C GLU A 252 27.14 15.53 12.81
N VAL A 253 26.20 15.18 13.70
CA VAL A 253 24.77 15.35 13.44
C VAL A 253 24.39 16.83 13.36
N ALA A 254 24.89 17.67 14.26
CA ALA A 254 24.63 19.12 14.24
C ALA A 254 25.18 19.76 12.96
N ALA A 255 26.38 19.37 12.54
CA ALA A 255 27.01 19.87 11.31
C ALA A 255 26.18 19.47 10.08
N ASN A 256 25.79 18.21 9.98
CA ASN A 256 25.01 17.68 8.86
C ASN A 256 23.62 18.32 8.73
N LEU A 257 22.96 18.66 9.85
CA LEU A 257 21.63 19.27 9.84
C LEU A 257 21.63 20.78 9.58
N VAL A 258 22.70 21.50 9.96
CA VAL A 258 22.77 22.97 9.84
C VAL A 258 23.61 23.42 8.63
N TYR A 259 24.61 22.64 8.25
CA TYR A 259 25.56 22.91 7.18
C TYR A 259 25.66 21.70 6.21
N PRO A 260 24.57 21.35 5.50
CA PRO A 260 24.53 20.16 4.66
C PRO A 260 25.53 20.19 3.49
N ASP A 261 25.96 21.38 3.05
CA ASP A 261 26.92 21.55 1.94
C ASP A 261 28.35 21.09 2.31
N ASN A 262 28.64 20.93 3.60
CA ASN A 262 29.96 20.51 4.11
C ASN A 262 30.01 19.00 4.43
N LYS A 263 29.09 18.21 3.86
CA LYS A 263 29.03 16.78 4.13
C LYS A 263 30.28 16.07 3.61
N GLU A 264 31.08 15.52 4.52
CA GLU A 264 32.03 14.46 4.20
C GLU A 264 31.29 13.12 4.34
N ASP A 265 31.10 12.36 3.25
CA ASP A 265 30.52 11.01 3.31
C ASP A 265 31.52 10.06 4.00
N LYS A 266 31.50 10.01 5.33
CA LYS A 266 32.24 9.03 6.13
C LYS A 266 31.26 8.07 6.77
N SER A 267 30.99 6.96 6.08
CA SER A 267 30.32 5.79 6.65
C SER A 267 31.39 4.83 7.14
N GLU A 268 31.74 4.86 8.43
CA GLU A 268 32.73 3.93 9.02
C GLU A 268 32.18 2.51 9.22
N THR A 269 30.86 2.34 9.24
CA THR A 269 30.22 1.04 9.43
C THR A 269 29.85 0.43 8.08
N GLY A 270 30.49 -0.68 7.69
CA GLY A 270 30.29 -1.34 6.39
C GLY A 270 28.88 -1.95 6.15
N LYS A 271 27.88 -1.63 6.99
CA LYS A 271 26.48 -2.06 6.84
C LYS A 271 25.60 -0.90 6.35
N PRO A 272 24.59 -1.14 5.50
CA PRO A 272 23.69 -0.10 5.06
C PRO A 272 22.85 0.42 6.24
N VAL A 273 22.92 1.74 6.49
CA VAL A 273 22.12 2.48 7.48
C VAL A 273 20.70 2.78 6.96
N ARG A 274 20.29 2.14 5.87
CA ARG A 274 19.00 2.38 5.24
C ARG A 274 17.92 1.54 5.91
N ALA A 275 16.68 2.05 5.92
CA ALA A 275 15.53 1.29 6.34
C ALA A 275 15.33 0.07 5.43
N GLN A 276 15.13 -1.09 6.05
CA GLN A 276 14.91 -2.39 5.41
C GLN A 276 13.60 -3.00 5.92
N ASN A 277 13.09 -4.01 5.23
CA ASN A 277 11.88 -4.75 5.63
C ASN A 277 10.71 -3.83 6.01
N ILE A 278 10.48 -2.80 5.17
CA ILE A 278 9.57 -1.71 5.49
C ILE A 278 8.12 -2.14 5.24
N ARG A 279 7.31 -2.02 6.28
CA ARG A 279 5.86 -2.19 6.27
C ARG A 279 5.19 -0.84 6.39
N TYR A 280 4.32 -0.50 5.44
CA TYR A 280 3.57 0.75 5.40
C TYR A 280 2.07 0.51 5.63
N ILE A 281 1.47 1.22 6.57
CA ILE A 281 0.02 1.27 6.75
C ILE A 281 -0.44 2.67 6.41
N ALA A 282 -1.52 2.78 5.66
CA ALA A 282 -2.17 4.06 5.40
C ALA A 282 -3.69 3.90 5.42
N SER A 283 -4.37 4.76 6.17
CA SER A 283 -5.83 4.72 6.26
C SER A 283 -6.41 6.11 6.48
N ILE A 284 -7.49 6.40 5.76
CA ILE A 284 -8.30 7.60 5.93
C ILE A 284 -9.58 7.32 6.74
N GLU A 285 -9.90 6.03 6.92
CA GLU A 285 -11.05 5.56 7.70
C GLU A 285 -10.69 5.25 9.15
N LYS A 286 -9.57 4.54 9.37
CA LYS A 286 -9.16 4.07 10.70
C LYS A 286 -8.80 5.24 11.61
N PRO A 287 -9.22 5.23 12.89
CA PRO A 287 -8.73 6.16 13.88
C PRO A 287 -7.24 5.89 14.22
N LYS A 288 -6.55 6.88 14.81
CA LYS A 288 -5.14 6.81 15.25
C LYS A 288 -4.80 5.53 16.01
N ARG A 289 -5.67 5.15 16.96
CA ARG A 289 -5.52 3.92 17.75
C ARG A 289 -5.44 2.68 16.86
N LYS A 290 -6.33 2.53 15.87
CA LYS A 290 -6.39 1.34 15.02
C LYS A 290 -5.18 1.21 14.09
N VAL A 291 -4.63 2.32 13.61
CA VAL A 291 -3.36 2.32 12.85
C VAL A 291 -2.19 1.90 13.73
N MET A 292 -2.15 2.37 14.99
CA MET A 292 -1.13 1.93 15.96
C MET A 292 -1.29 0.46 16.34
N GLU A 293 -2.52 -0.01 16.55
CA GLU A 293 -2.80 -1.43 16.83
C GLU A 293 -2.37 -2.33 15.66
N GLU A 294 -2.55 -1.92 14.40
CA GLU A 294 -2.11 -2.72 13.25
C GLU A 294 -0.57 -2.80 13.13
N ILE A 295 0.17 -1.72 13.45
CA ILE A 295 1.64 -1.80 13.60
C ILE A 295 2.03 -2.64 14.82
N HIS A 296 1.29 -2.57 15.92
CA HIS A 296 1.55 -3.36 17.11
C HIS A 296 1.41 -4.86 16.82
N GLU A 297 0.34 -5.27 16.13
CA GLU A 297 0.15 -6.65 15.66
C GLU A 297 1.28 -7.14 14.75
N GLU A 298 1.93 -6.24 14.00
CA GLU A 298 3.10 -6.56 13.19
C GLU A 298 4.35 -6.89 14.02
N VAL A 299 4.51 -6.30 15.22
CA VAL A 299 5.75 -6.39 16.01
C VAL A 299 5.61 -7.12 17.34
N LYS A 300 4.40 -7.41 17.81
CA LYS A 300 4.14 -7.93 19.17
C LYS A 300 4.86 -9.24 19.50
N ASP A 301 5.13 -10.07 18.49
CA ASP A 301 5.77 -11.37 18.63
C ASP A 301 7.29 -11.30 18.37
N GLU A 302 7.85 -10.12 18.07
CA GLU A 302 9.29 -9.91 17.95
C GLU A 302 9.97 -9.87 19.34
N ASN A 303 11.21 -10.36 19.42
CA ASN A 303 11.96 -10.39 20.67
C ASN A 303 12.67 -9.05 20.94
N PHE A 304 12.14 -8.29 21.91
CA PHE A 304 12.75 -7.02 22.36
C PHE A 304 13.56 -7.13 23.66
N SER A 305 13.97 -8.32 24.10
CA SER A 305 14.74 -8.47 25.35
C SER A 305 16.12 -7.80 25.27
N ASP A 306 16.89 -8.06 24.21
CA ASP A 306 18.24 -7.52 24.04
C ASP A 306 18.25 -6.15 23.36
N LYS A 307 17.38 -5.96 22.36
CA LYS A 307 17.27 -4.75 21.53
C LYS A 307 15.90 -4.11 21.73
N PRO A 308 15.79 -2.82 22.07
CA PRO A 308 14.48 -2.20 22.27
C PRO A 308 13.73 -2.00 20.97
N LEU A 309 12.40 -1.99 21.04
CA LEU A 309 11.57 -1.35 20.03
C LEU A 309 11.83 0.16 20.05
N VAL A 310 12.25 0.74 18.93
CA VAL A 310 12.45 2.18 18.81
C VAL A 310 11.22 2.81 18.17
N CYS A 311 10.72 3.89 18.76
CA CYS A 311 9.60 4.65 18.21
C CYS A 311 10.04 6.10 18.00
N VAL A 312 9.95 6.55 16.75
CA VAL A 312 10.29 7.93 16.35
C VAL A 312 9.02 8.64 15.91
N MET A 313 8.67 9.72 16.60
CA MET A 313 7.45 10.48 16.33
C MET A 313 7.65 11.97 16.50
N ASP A 314 6.68 12.74 15.98
CA ASP A 314 6.54 14.14 16.29
C ASP A 314 6.22 14.39 17.78
N GLY A 315 6.21 15.67 18.16
CA GLY A 315 5.92 16.10 19.53
C GLY A 315 4.42 16.19 19.86
N ALA A 316 3.54 15.40 19.24
CA ALA A 316 2.13 15.44 19.61
C ALA A 316 1.86 14.64 20.90
N LEU A 317 1.68 15.33 22.03
CA LEU A 317 1.53 14.71 23.36
C LEU A 317 0.48 13.59 23.44
N HIS A 318 -0.66 13.71 22.75
CA HIS A 318 -1.69 12.67 22.76
C HIS A 318 -1.24 11.40 22.04
N LEU A 319 -0.34 11.48 21.06
CA LEU A 319 0.21 10.32 20.37
C LEU A 319 1.15 9.54 21.29
N TRP A 320 1.95 10.20 22.11
CA TRP A 320 2.81 9.52 23.09
C TRP A 320 2.00 8.72 24.11
N THR A 321 0.92 9.31 24.64
CA THR A 321 0.01 8.61 25.56
C THR A 321 -0.63 7.40 24.88
N LEU A 322 -1.09 7.56 23.63
CA LEU A 322 -1.69 6.48 22.87
C LEU A 322 -0.69 5.36 22.57
N PHE A 323 0.55 5.70 22.18
CA PHE A 323 1.61 4.73 21.93
C PHE A 323 1.94 3.93 23.20
N LYS A 324 2.10 4.62 24.34
CA LYS A 324 2.38 3.98 25.64
C LYS A 324 1.28 2.99 26.04
N ASP A 325 0.02 3.27 25.70
CA ASP A 325 -1.13 2.39 25.97
C ASP A 325 -1.21 1.19 25.01
N VAL A 326 -1.05 1.42 23.70
CA VAL A 326 -1.13 0.36 22.67
C VAL A 326 0.05 -0.62 22.82
N PHE A 327 1.27 -0.13 23.02
CA PHE A 327 2.50 -0.93 23.11
C PHE A 327 2.89 -1.23 24.57
N LYS A 328 1.91 -1.40 25.47
CA LYS A 328 2.16 -1.55 26.92
C LYS A 328 2.82 -2.88 27.30
N ASP A 329 2.56 -3.92 26.52
CA ASP A 329 3.10 -5.28 26.62
C ASP A 329 4.59 -5.35 26.27
N ILE A 330 5.06 -4.50 25.35
CA ILE A 330 6.48 -4.39 25.00
C ILE A 330 7.21 -3.55 26.05
N LYS A 331 7.92 -4.22 26.97
CA LYS A 331 8.60 -3.55 28.11
C LYS A 331 9.81 -2.73 27.67
N ASN A 332 10.65 -3.29 26.80
CA ASN A 332 11.87 -2.64 26.32
C ASN A 332 11.58 -1.80 25.08
N LYS A 333 11.28 -0.51 25.29
CA LYS A 333 10.98 0.44 24.21
C LYS A 333 11.64 1.79 24.46
N VAL A 334 12.09 2.43 23.38
CA VAL A 334 12.71 3.76 23.40
C VAL A 334 11.86 4.73 22.57
N LEU A 335 11.46 5.84 23.19
CA LEU A 335 10.64 6.89 22.59
C LEU A 335 11.53 8.08 22.23
N VAL A 336 11.67 8.35 20.94
CA VAL A 336 12.57 9.35 20.39
C VAL A 336 11.75 10.45 19.74
N LEU A 337 11.89 11.68 20.26
CA LEU A 337 11.34 12.84 19.57
C LEU A 337 12.13 13.07 18.28
N ASP A 338 11.43 13.36 17.20
CA ASP A 338 12.06 13.76 15.96
C ASP A 338 12.90 15.04 16.11
N VAL A 339 14.19 14.92 15.83
CA VAL A 339 15.15 16.02 15.92
C VAL A 339 14.84 17.15 14.95
N ILE A 340 14.21 16.87 13.80
CA ILE A 340 13.83 17.90 12.82
C ILE A 340 12.79 18.84 13.43
N HIS A 341 11.83 18.29 14.18
CA HIS A 341 10.86 19.10 14.91
C HIS A 341 11.55 19.95 15.98
N VAL A 342 12.52 19.41 16.73
CA VAL A 342 13.29 20.23 17.70
C VAL A 342 14.04 21.36 17.00
N LEU A 343 14.65 21.08 15.85
CA LEU A 343 15.39 22.06 15.05
C LEU A 343 14.50 23.23 14.60
N GLU A 344 13.26 22.97 14.15
CA GLU A 344 12.29 24.02 13.83
C GLU A 344 12.01 24.96 15.01
N TYR A 345 11.92 24.42 16.23
CA TYR A 345 11.73 25.23 17.43
C TYR A 345 12.96 26.06 17.80
N ILE A 346 14.18 25.58 17.53
CA ILE A 346 15.40 26.37 17.69
C ILE A 346 15.41 27.54 16.68
N TRP A 347 14.99 27.29 15.44
CA TRP A 347 14.87 28.33 14.40
C TRP A 347 13.91 29.45 14.77
N ILE A 348 12.80 29.16 15.47
CA ILE A 348 11.90 30.19 15.99
C ILE A 348 12.65 31.22 16.83
N ILE A 349 13.56 30.78 17.71
CA ILE A 349 14.37 31.69 18.54
C ILE A 349 15.45 32.37 17.71
N ALA A 350 16.09 31.64 16.79
CA ALA A 350 17.11 32.22 15.91
C ALA A 350 16.55 33.41 15.10
N HIS A 351 15.33 33.29 14.57
CA HIS A 351 14.65 34.36 13.82
C HIS A 351 14.18 35.54 14.68
N ILE A 352 14.15 35.40 16.01
CA ILE A 352 13.91 36.54 16.91
C ILE A 352 15.20 37.34 17.09
N LYS A 353 16.35 36.65 17.13
CA LYS A 353 17.65 37.22 17.52
C LYS A 353 18.49 37.69 16.34
N HIS A 354 18.32 37.06 15.18
CA HIS A 354 19.15 37.26 14.00
C HIS A 354 18.27 37.47 12.76
N LYS A 355 18.82 38.16 11.76
CA LYS A 355 18.15 38.32 10.47
C LYS A 355 17.95 36.94 9.82
N GLU A 356 16.88 36.80 9.06
CA GLU A 356 16.62 35.59 8.28
C GLU A 356 17.79 35.31 7.32
N LYS A 357 18.18 34.03 7.19
CA LYS A 357 19.30 33.57 6.35
C LYS A 357 20.69 34.13 6.74
N SER A 358 20.86 34.68 7.94
CA SER A 358 22.17 35.11 8.44
C SER A 358 23.04 33.96 8.90
N ASP A 359 24.36 34.12 8.78
CA ASP A 359 25.35 33.17 9.29
C ASP A 359 25.36 33.12 10.82
N GLU A 360 25.09 34.25 11.49
CA GLU A 360 24.92 34.30 12.94
C GLU A 360 23.73 33.45 13.38
N GLY A 361 22.63 33.47 12.63
CA GLY A 361 21.47 32.61 12.85
C GLY A 361 21.82 31.13 12.74
N LYS A 362 22.54 30.73 11.69
CA LYS A 362 23.03 29.35 11.54
C LYS A 362 23.97 28.94 12.67
N LYS A 363 24.95 29.77 13.02
CA LYS A 363 25.89 29.52 14.14
C LYS A 363 25.16 29.36 15.47
N TYR A 364 24.14 30.19 15.72
CA TYR A 364 23.28 30.06 16.89
C TYR A 364 22.56 28.71 16.89
N VAL A 365 21.90 28.35 15.79
CA VAL A 365 21.16 27.08 15.66
C VAL A 365 22.10 25.88 15.87
N TYR A 366 23.27 25.88 15.22
CA TYR A 366 24.29 24.84 15.40
C TYR A 366 24.67 24.68 16.88
N LYS A 367 25.02 25.78 17.57
CA LYS A 367 25.40 25.75 18.98
C LYS A 367 24.29 25.21 19.88
N LYS A 368 23.03 25.55 19.61
CA LYS A 368 21.89 25.10 20.44
C LYS A 368 21.47 23.67 20.13
N LEU A 369 21.50 23.28 18.87
CA LEU A 369 21.27 21.90 18.46
C LEU A 369 22.35 20.99 19.06
N LEU A 370 23.63 21.37 18.96
CA LEU A 370 24.74 20.62 19.57
C LEU A 370 24.55 20.44 21.08
N LEU A 371 24.17 21.52 21.79
CA LEU A 371 23.88 21.46 23.22
C LEU A 371 22.77 20.43 23.54
N ILE A 372 21.68 20.41 22.75
CA ILE A 372 20.58 19.44 22.91
C ILE A 372 21.05 18.01 22.59
N LEU A 373 21.81 17.83 21.50
CA LEU A 373 22.32 16.53 21.07
C LEU A 373 23.31 15.92 22.09
N GLN A 374 24.00 16.77 22.86
CA GLN A 374 24.84 16.38 24.00
C GLN A 374 24.02 16.14 25.30
N GLY A 375 22.70 16.00 25.23
CA GLY A 375 21.82 15.74 26.37
C GLY A 375 21.54 16.96 27.26
N ARG A 376 22.03 18.16 26.89
CA ARG A 376 21.94 19.38 27.73
C ARG A 376 20.70 20.22 27.45
N VAL A 377 19.56 19.56 27.23
CA VAL A 377 18.25 20.21 26.98
C VAL A 377 17.86 21.18 28.10
N ALA A 378 18.07 20.78 29.36
CA ALA A 378 17.73 21.60 30.54
C ALA A 378 18.52 22.92 30.57
N SER A 379 19.79 22.88 30.16
CA SER A 379 20.65 24.06 30.07
C SER A 379 20.10 25.06 29.05
N TYR A 380 19.63 24.58 27.90
CA TYR A 380 19.04 25.46 26.89
C TYR A 380 17.70 26.06 27.37
N ILE A 381 16.85 25.27 28.03
CA ILE A 381 15.60 25.77 28.62
C ILE A 381 15.89 26.89 29.63
N MET A 382 16.87 26.70 30.52
CA MET A 382 17.26 27.72 31.51
C MET A 382 17.83 28.98 30.86
N GLU A 383 18.61 28.84 29.78
CA GLU A 383 19.10 29.97 29.00
C GLU A 383 17.95 30.78 28.40
N LEU A 384 17.00 30.11 27.74
CA LEU A 384 15.82 30.76 27.15
C LEU A 384 14.96 31.46 28.22
N GLN A 385 14.77 30.84 29.39
CA GLN A 385 14.02 31.45 30.49
C GLN A 385 14.70 32.72 31.01
N ARG A 386 16.02 32.69 31.23
CA ARG A 386 16.77 33.88 31.65
C ARG A 386 16.68 34.98 30.61
N GLU A 387 16.91 34.65 29.34
CA GLU A 387 16.88 35.62 28.25
C GLU A 387 15.49 36.23 28.05
N MET A 388 14.42 35.43 28.18
CA MET A 388 13.05 35.92 28.11
C MET A 388 12.73 36.93 29.22
N LEU A 389 13.26 36.70 30.44
CA LEU A 389 13.02 37.55 31.61
C LEU A 389 13.90 38.81 31.64
N SER A 390 15.17 38.71 31.23
CA SER A 390 16.13 39.82 31.28
C SER A 390 16.05 40.73 30.05
N GLY A 391 15.40 40.29 28.97
CA GLY A 391 15.37 41.04 27.71
C GLY A 391 14.22 42.04 27.58
N GLY A 392 14.51 43.14 26.88
CA GLY A 392 13.54 44.13 26.39
C GLY A 392 12.67 43.62 25.23
N TRP A 393 12.18 42.38 25.31
CA TRP A 393 11.42 41.72 24.26
C TRP A 393 9.98 42.24 24.16
N LYS A 394 9.48 42.40 22.94
CA LYS A 394 8.07 42.67 22.67
C LYS A 394 7.21 41.47 23.12
N LYS A 395 5.94 41.71 23.45
CA LYS A 395 4.99 40.66 23.85
C LYS A 395 4.98 39.46 22.89
N THR A 396 4.88 39.72 21.58
CA THR A 396 4.88 38.67 20.54
C THR A 396 6.17 37.85 20.49
N GLN A 397 7.31 38.42 20.88
CA GLN A 397 8.58 37.69 20.99
C GLN A 397 8.61 36.85 22.27
N ARG A 398 8.16 37.41 23.41
CA ARG A 398 8.01 36.66 24.67
C ARG A 398 7.10 35.44 24.50
N ASP A 399 6.00 35.58 23.76
CA ASP A 399 5.09 34.47 23.46
C ASP A 399 5.79 33.35 22.68
N LYS A 400 6.69 33.68 21.74
CA LYS A 400 7.51 32.70 21.02
C LYS A 400 8.54 32.02 21.93
N PHE A 401 9.20 32.76 22.82
CA PHE A 401 10.07 32.17 23.84
C PHE A 401 9.29 31.17 24.71
N LEU A 402 8.13 31.58 25.24
CA LEU A 402 7.28 30.74 26.07
C LEU A 402 6.83 29.48 25.31
N LYS A 403 6.46 29.61 24.03
CA LYS A 403 6.11 28.47 23.16
C LYS A 403 7.26 27.46 23.08
N VAL A 404 8.48 27.92 22.82
CA VAL A 404 9.66 27.04 22.70
C VAL A 404 10.03 26.41 24.03
N ILE A 405 10.07 27.19 25.12
CA ILE A 405 10.33 26.70 26.48
C ILE A 405 9.32 25.60 26.85
N THR A 406 8.03 25.85 26.61
CA THR A 406 6.95 24.90 26.94
C THR A 406 7.10 23.62 26.13
N TYR A 407 7.38 23.72 24.83
CA TYR A 407 7.60 22.57 23.97
C TYR A 407 8.78 21.71 24.44
N LEU A 408 9.94 22.33 24.71
CA LEU A 408 11.13 21.60 25.18
C LEU A 408 10.92 20.96 26.55
N LYS A 409 10.20 21.64 27.47
CA LYS A 409 9.86 21.07 28.78
C LYS A 409 8.96 19.83 28.65
N ASN A 410 7.91 19.94 27.85
CA ASN A 410 6.92 18.87 27.68
C ASN A 410 7.51 17.61 27.04
N HIS A 411 8.59 17.73 26.26
CA HIS A 411 9.21 16.61 25.55
C HIS A 411 10.59 16.21 26.06
N LYS A 412 11.04 16.77 27.19
CA LYS A 412 12.40 16.55 27.72
C LYS A 412 12.72 15.05 27.89
N GLU A 413 11.76 14.23 28.28
CA GLU A 413 11.95 12.79 28.47
C GLU A 413 12.31 12.04 27.18
N TYR A 414 11.91 12.58 26.02
CA TYR A 414 12.09 11.97 24.68
C TYR A 414 13.31 12.52 23.93
N MET A 415 14.10 13.41 24.54
CA MET A 415 15.26 14.09 23.94
C MET A 415 16.59 13.63 24.54
N LYS A 416 16.75 12.34 24.85
CA LYS A 416 18.01 11.75 25.33
C LYS A 416 18.98 11.44 24.17
N TYR A 417 19.22 12.44 23.33
CA TYR A 417 19.93 12.26 22.07
C TYR A 417 21.37 11.78 22.24
N ASP A 418 22.04 12.14 23.32
CA ASP A 418 23.37 11.64 23.70
C ASP A 418 23.38 10.10 23.81
N GLN A 419 22.33 9.53 24.41
CA GLN A 419 22.14 8.09 24.53
C GLN A 419 21.70 7.46 23.20
N TYR A 420 20.84 8.15 22.44
CA TYR A 420 20.35 7.64 21.16
C TYR A 420 21.46 7.55 20.12
N LEU A 421 22.32 8.57 20.07
CA LEU A 421 23.45 8.65 19.16
C LEU A 421 24.54 7.63 19.49
N SER A 422 24.88 7.45 20.77
CA SER A 422 25.87 6.45 21.20
C SER A 422 25.41 5.01 20.97
N LYS A 423 24.11 4.73 21.04
CA LYS A 423 23.52 3.42 20.71
C LYS A 423 23.16 3.24 19.23
N GLY A 424 23.28 4.32 18.45
CA GLY A 424 23.01 4.31 17.02
C GLY A 424 21.53 4.25 16.63
N TYR A 425 20.61 4.70 17.50
CA TYR A 425 19.19 4.76 17.18
C TYR A 425 18.90 5.84 16.11
N PRO A 426 17.87 5.64 15.27
CA PRO A 426 17.31 6.73 14.48
C PRO A 426 16.74 7.82 15.38
N ILE A 427 16.94 9.08 14.97
CA ILE A 427 16.45 10.27 15.70
C ILE A 427 15.57 11.18 14.81
N GLY A 428 15.31 10.76 13.57
CA GLY A 428 14.55 11.53 12.59
C GLY A 428 13.42 10.69 12.01
N SER A 429 12.28 11.33 11.72
CA SER A 429 11.06 10.67 11.25
C SER A 429 11.01 10.46 9.72
N GLY A 430 12.13 10.68 9.01
CA GLY A 430 12.17 10.72 7.55
C GLY A 430 11.57 9.51 6.81
N VAL A 431 11.56 8.31 7.42
CA VAL A 431 10.90 7.13 6.85
C VAL A 431 9.37 7.30 6.80
N VAL A 432 8.75 7.77 7.89
CA VAL A 432 7.29 8.00 7.93
C VAL A 432 6.89 9.24 7.13
N GLU A 433 7.71 10.30 7.12
CA GLU A 433 7.48 11.47 6.27
C GLU A 433 7.58 11.12 4.77
N SER A 434 8.56 10.27 4.43
CA SER A 434 8.67 9.70 3.09
C SER A 434 7.41 8.90 2.77
N ALA A 435 6.94 8.03 3.68
CA ALA A 435 5.69 7.28 3.52
C ALA A 435 4.47 8.19 3.27
N CYS A 436 4.31 9.26 4.05
CA CYS A 436 3.29 10.28 3.82
C CYS A 436 3.37 10.89 2.42
N SER A 437 4.57 11.02 1.87
CA SER A 437 4.78 11.49 0.50
C SER A 437 4.42 10.41 -0.54
N HIS A 438 5.11 9.27 -0.52
CA HIS A 438 5.01 8.30 -1.60
C HIS A 438 3.88 7.27 -1.44
N VAL A 439 3.26 7.11 -0.26
CA VAL A 439 2.05 6.27 -0.07
C VAL A 439 0.80 7.13 -0.23
N VAL A 440 0.75 8.31 0.39
CA VAL A 440 -0.44 9.17 0.37
C VAL A 440 -0.35 10.26 -0.71
N LYS A 441 0.56 11.22 -0.55
CA LYS A 441 0.58 12.48 -1.33
C LYS A 441 0.66 12.24 -2.83
N ASP A 442 1.58 11.41 -3.30
CA ASP A 442 1.87 11.19 -4.73
C ASP A 442 0.65 10.72 -5.52
N ARG A 443 -0.31 10.06 -4.87
CA ARG A 443 -1.56 9.64 -5.51
C ARG A 443 -2.76 10.49 -5.13
N MET A 444 -2.84 10.91 -3.87
CA MET A 444 -4.02 11.57 -3.33
C MET A 444 -4.06 13.07 -3.65
N GLU A 445 -2.91 13.69 -3.86
CA GLU A 445 -2.77 15.12 -4.18
C GLU A 445 -2.38 15.39 -5.65
N ILE A 446 -2.56 14.42 -6.55
CA ILE A 446 -2.43 14.69 -7.99
C ILE A 446 -3.40 15.81 -8.41
N SER A 447 -3.01 16.59 -9.43
CA SER A 447 -3.78 17.76 -9.85
C SER A 447 -5.24 17.41 -10.16
N GLY A 448 -6.17 18.17 -9.56
CA GLY A 448 -7.60 17.99 -9.74
C GLY A 448 -8.25 16.85 -8.93
N ALA A 449 -7.48 16.00 -8.24
CA ALA A 449 -8.05 14.89 -7.48
C ALA A 449 -8.87 15.36 -6.26
N ARG A 450 -10.02 14.72 -6.08
CA ARG A 450 -10.91 14.85 -4.92
C ARG A 450 -11.48 13.47 -4.62
N TRP A 451 -11.52 13.12 -3.34
CA TRP A 451 -11.78 11.75 -2.93
C TRP A 451 -13.04 11.60 -2.10
N GLY A 452 -13.79 10.52 -2.37
CA GLY A 452 -14.67 9.93 -1.39
C GLY A 452 -13.86 9.10 -0.37
N ILE A 453 -14.40 8.89 0.83
CA ILE A 453 -13.71 8.15 1.90
C ILE A 453 -13.40 6.71 1.44
N THR A 454 -14.42 5.95 1.02
CA THR A 454 -14.25 4.55 0.59
C THR A 454 -13.24 4.40 -0.55
N GLY A 455 -13.35 5.24 -1.59
CA GLY A 455 -12.43 5.16 -2.73
C GLY A 455 -10.99 5.56 -2.41
N SER A 456 -10.78 6.45 -1.44
CA SER A 456 -9.43 6.77 -0.97
C SER A 456 -8.87 5.67 -0.07
N GLU A 457 -9.68 5.08 0.81
CA GLU A 457 -9.27 3.94 1.64
C GLU A 457 -8.80 2.76 0.79
N SER A 458 -9.58 2.37 -0.23
CA SER A 458 -9.21 1.26 -1.11
C SER A 458 -7.87 1.47 -1.81
N ILE A 459 -7.62 2.69 -2.31
CA ILE A 459 -6.35 3.03 -2.94
C ILE A 459 -5.20 3.10 -1.92
N LEU A 460 -5.42 3.60 -0.71
CA LEU A 460 -4.39 3.60 0.35
C LEU A 460 -4.00 2.18 0.74
N LYS A 461 -4.97 1.27 0.92
CA LYS A 461 -4.73 -0.15 1.23
C LYS A 461 -3.89 -0.82 0.15
N LEU A 462 -4.28 -0.70 -1.12
CA LEU A 462 -3.54 -1.28 -2.24
C LEU A 462 -2.14 -0.65 -2.40
N ARG A 463 -1.99 0.67 -2.16
CA ARG A 463 -0.69 1.34 -2.16
C ARG A 463 0.20 0.88 -1.01
N ALA A 464 -0.37 0.74 0.19
CA ALA A 464 0.33 0.22 1.36
C ALA A 464 0.90 -1.18 1.09
N VAL A 465 0.10 -2.09 0.51
CA VAL A 465 0.54 -3.40 0.05
C VAL A 465 1.68 -3.28 -0.97
N ALA A 466 1.48 -2.54 -2.05
CA ALA A 466 2.48 -2.42 -3.11
C ALA A 466 3.80 -1.81 -2.62
N LYS A 467 3.75 -0.78 -1.77
CA LYS A 467 4.93 -0.12 -1.22
C LYS A 467 5.62 -0.93 -0.13
N SER A 468 4.90 -1.81 0.56
CA SER A 468 5.47 -2.80 1.49
C SER A 468 6.13 -3.99 0.77
N LYS A 469 6.05 -4.04 -0.57
CA LYS A 469 6.51 -5.16 -1.43
C LYS A 469 5.72 -6.45 -1.24
N ASP A 470 4.46 -6.32 -0.82
CA ASP A 470 3.55 -7.44 -0.54
C ASP A 470 2.57 -7.72 -1.69
N TRP A 471 2.77 -7.09 -2.86
CA TRP A 471 1.77 -7.10 -3.94
C TRP A 471 1.45 -8.50 -4.46
N ASP A 472 2.47 -9.28 -4.82
CA ASP A 472 2.29 -10.59 -5.45
C ASP A 472 1.64 -11.56 -4.45
N GLU A 473 2.17 -11.64 -3.22
CA GLU A 473 1.60 -12.44 -2.12
C GLU A 473 0.14 -12.05 -1.83
N TYR A 474 -0.14 -10.75 -1.76
CA TYR A 474 -1.48 -10.24 -1.54
C TYR A 474 -2.44 -10.62 -2.67
N TRP A 475 -1.98 -10.51 -3.92
CA TRP A 475 -2.81 -10.77 -5.09
C TRP A 475 -3.15 -12.27 -5.22
N GLU A 476 -2.18 -13.13 -4.96
CA GLU A 476 -2.39 -14.58 -4.86
C GLU A 476 -3.39 -14.92 -3.74
N PHE A 477 -3.20 -14.35 -2.54
CA PHE A 477 -4.13 -14.51 -1.43
C PHE A 477 -5.55 -14.06 -1.80
N PHE A 478 -5.68 -12.86 -2.37
CA PHE A 478 -6.95 -12.29 -2.79
C PHE A 478 -7.68 -13.19 -3.78
N THR A 479 -7.01 -13.60 -4.86
CA THR A 479 -7.62 -14.43 -5.90
C THR A 479 -7.95 -15.85 -5.40
N ALA A 480 -7.13 -16.43 -4.53
CA ALA A 480 -7.41 -17.71 -3.88
C ALA A 480 -8.61 -17.62 -2.92
N ALA A 481 -8.74 -16.53 -2.16
CA ALA A 481 -9.87 -16.30 -1.26
C ALA A 481 -11.20 -16.20 -2.02
N GLN A 482 -11.20 -15.61 -3.22
CA GLN A 482 -12.39 -15.57 -4.08
C GLN A 482 -12.84 -16.98 -4.52
N ALA A 483 -11.89 -17.89 -4.76
CA ALA A 483 -12.21 -19.29 -5.08
C ALA A 483 -12.82 -20.03 -3.87
N LYS A 484 -12.36 -19.72 -2.65
CA LYS A 484 -12.76 -20.37 -1.40
C LYS A 484 -14.15 -19.97 -0.89
N ASN A 485 -14.65 -18.79 -1.27
CA ASN A 485 -16.00 -18.32 -0.93
C ASN A 485 -17.14 -19.18 -1.54
N ASN A 486 -16.81 -20.26 -2.24
CA ASN A 486 -17.79 -21.19 -2.77
C ASN A 486 -18.23 -22.23 -1.72
N THR A 487 -19.52 -22.19 -1.39
CA THR A 487 -20.16 -23.04 -0.38
C THR A 487 -20.78 -24.32 -0.96
N PHE A 488 -20.75 -24.51 -2.29
CA PHE A 488 -21.41 -25.66 -2.94
C PHE A 488 -20.52 -26.91 -3.02
N PHE A 489 -19.20 -26.79 -3.19
CA PHE A 489 -18.35 -27.98 -3.29
C PHE A 489 -17.84 -28.44 -1.91
N PRO A 490 -17.72 -29.76 -1.66
CA PRO A 490 -17.11 -30.31 -0.44
C PRO A 490 -15.68 -29.80 -0.23
N ASP A 491 -15.23 -29.73 1.03
CA ASP A 491 -13.91 -29.15 1.39
C ASP A 491 -12.71 -29.89 0.76
N GLU A 492 -12.85 -31.19 0.49
CA GLU A 492 -11.85 -31.99 -0.24
C GLU A 492 -11.58 -31.47 -1.66
N TYR A 493 -12.58 -30.86 -2.32
CA TYR A 493 -12.43 -30.23 -3.64
C TYR A 493 -11.66 -28.90 -3.57
N LYS A 494 -11.73 -28.19 -2.42
CA LYS A 494 -10.97 -26.96 -2.18
C LYS A 494 -9.49 -27.26 -1.99
N LEU A 495 -9.13 -28.42 -1.45
CA LEU A 495 -7.76 -28.91 -1.27
C LEU A 495 -7.10 -29.37 -2.60
N MET A 496 -7.82 -30.12 -3.45
CA MET A 496 -7.28 -30.60 -4.74
C MET A 496 -6.91 -29.45 -5.70
N ASN A 497 -7.72 -28.37 -5.76
CA ASN A 497 -7.44 -27.21 -6.61
C ASN A 497 -6.24 -26.37 -6.17
N VAL A 498 -5.83 -26.47 -4.89
CA VAL A 498 -4.64 -25.79 -4.36
C VAL A 498 -3.39 -26.61 -4.67
N GLN A 499 -3.42 -27.93 -4.46
CA GLN A 499 -2.28 -28.80 -4.78
C GLN A 499 -1.98 -28.85 -6.28
N GLN A 500 -3.00 -28.90 -7.15
CA GLN A 500 -2.77 -28.87 -8.61
C GLN A 500 -2.27 -27.53 -9.14
N LYS A 501 -2.49 -26.41 -8.42
CA LYS A 501 -2.00 -25.08 -8.81
C LYS A 501 -0.67 -24.68 -8.15
N MET A 502 -0.24 -25.38 -7.11
CA MET A 502 1.07 -25.17 -6.48
C MET A 502 2.16 -26.11 -7.05
N PHE A 503 1.80 -27.16 -7.78
CA PHE A 503 2.73 -28.14 -8.39
C PHE A 503 2.73 -28.12 -9.94
N ALA A 504 2.17 -27.07 -10.55
CA ALA A 504 2.32 -26.72 -11.96
C ALA A 504 2.80 -25.28 -12.04
#